data_AF-A0A1A8LNR5-F1
#
_entry.id   AF-A0A1A8LNR5-F1
#
_cell.length_a   1.000
_cell.length_b   1.000
_cell.length_c   1.000
_cell.angle_alpha   90.00
_cell.angle_beta   90.00
_cell.angle_gamma   90.00
#
_symmetry.space_group_name_H-M   'P 1'
#
loop_
_entity.id
_entity.type
_entity.pdbx_description
1 polymer ?
#
loop_
_entity_poly.entity_id
_entity_poly.type
_entity_poly.pdbx_seq_one_letter_code
_entity_poly.pdbx_strand_id
1 'polypeptide(L)'
;RNPHTISIFCSEHNVQECLSHINMEVSSLGLPPVWSELDGSSVLNVVAVLNRMYDLIQLHHKSLRTVENMEVEQLKLNSNVDFLKLTTTRLKEQLDVSKRESTGLLERERQLLLKVKSLQNCLKNEKEEVQKLQNIIASRASQYNHDMKRKEREFNKLKERLNQLLADKKERKQAIDVLNNIGRADGKRSLWKTEKTEAKHEGEMYKTLLNDYDSRQRELVLENAELKKVLHQMKKEMMSVLRSRKLALRGEKADLSGTQAASEEDEEEVFDSNKESLELTCVHAREKLTNSIRLQWRRLKSHVERLDSQVSLTQMSKSTTG
;
A
#
# COMPACT_ATOMS: atom_id res chain seq x y z
N ARG A 1 34.15 -50.55 24.61
CA ARG A 1 34.41 -51.81 25.35
C ARG A 1 35.71 -52.39 24.82
N ASN A 2 36.80 -52.26 25.56
CA ASN A 2 38.05 -52.97 25.32
C ASN A 2 38.19 -53.94 26.50
N PRO A 3 38.35 -55.26 26.29
CA PRO A 3 38.47 -56.19 27.41
C PRO A 3 39.82 -55.91 28.06
N HIS A 4 39.82 -55.42 29.29
CA HIS A 4 41.05 -55.27 30.07
C HIS A 4 41.62 -56.67 30.29
N THR A 5 42.65 -57.02 29.51
CA THR A 5 43.62 -58.04 29.90
C THR A 5 44.21 -57.61 31.22
N ILE A 6 43.80 -58.26 32.31
CA ILE A 6 44.32 -58.03 33.64
C ILE A 6 45.75 -58.58 33.64
N SER A 7 46.71 -57.73 33.30
CA SER A 7 48.11 -57.96 33.62
C SER A 7 48.21 -58.12 35.13
N ILE A 8 48.95 -59.12 35.60
CA ILE A 8 49.15 -59.36 37.03
C ILE A 8 49.85 -58.13 37.60
N PHE A 9 49.16 -57.39 38.49
CA PHE A 9 49.66 -56.15 39.07
C PHE A 9 50.81 -56.40 40.06
N CYS A 10 50.74 -57.47 40.84
CA CYS A 10 51.70 -57.80 41.89
C CYS A 10 52.19 -59.25 41.75
N SER A 11 53.51 -59.45 41.86
CA SER A 11 54.26 -60.71 41.77
C SER A 11 55.31 -60.74 42.88
N GLU A 12 55.89 -61.91 43.19
CA GLU A 12 56.89 -62.05 44.26
C GLU A 12 58.10 -61.10 44.10
N HIS A 13 58.43 -60.69 42.87
CA HIS A 13 59.61 -59.89 42.58
C HIS A 13 59.37 -58.38 42.67
N ASN A 14 58.12 -57.91 42.67
CA ASN A 14 57.77 -56.49 42.69
C ASN A 14 56.85 -56.09 43.85
N VAL A 15 56.65 -56.97 44.86
CA VAL A 15 55.75 -56.71 46.00
C VAL A 15 56.04 -55.38 46.69
N GLN A 16 57.31 -55.03 46.93
CA GLN A 16 57.67 -53.78 47.62
C GLN A 16 57.33 -52.53 46.79
N GLU A 17 57.53 -52.59 45.48
CA GLU A 17 57.17 -51.50 44.57
C GLU A 17 55.64 -51.38 44.48
N CYS A 18 54.93 -52.50 44.32
CA CYS A 18 53.46 -52.56 44.27
C CYS A 18 52.81 -52.06 45.56
N LEU A 19 53.41 -52.41 46.71
CA LEU A 19 53.08 -51.80 47.98
C LEU A 19 53.28 -50.29 47.82
N SER A 20 54.50 -49.76 47.72
CA SER A 20 54.72 -48.29 47.68
C SER A 20 53.74 -47.51 46.79
N HIS A 21 53.41 -48.06 45.60
CA HIS A 21 52.40 -47.54 44.68
C HIS A 21 50.98 -47.51 45.27
N ILE A 22 50.49 -48.60 45.86
CA ILE A 22 49.17 -48.62 46.52
C ILE A 22 49.09 -47.59 47.65
N ASN A 23 50.15 -47.37 48.45
CA ASN A 23 50.09 -46.40 49.55
C ASN A 23 49.99 -44.99 49.01
N MET A 24 50.71 -44.69 47.93
CA MET A 24 50.64 -43.41 47.24
C MET A 24 49.24 -43.16 46.68
N GLU A 25 48.63 -44.15 46.04
CA GLU A 25 47.26 -44.04 45.49
C GLU A 25 46.20 -43.91 46.58
N VAL A 26 46.29 -44.72 47.64
CA VAL A 26 45.37 -44.63 48.78
C VAL A 26 45.50 -43.26 49.46
N SER A 27 46.73 -42.74 49.58
CA SER A 27 46.99 -41.40 50.12
C SER A 27 46.48 -40.29 49.19
N SER A 28 46.58 -40.45 47.86
CA SER A 28 46.07 -39.49 46.88
C SER A 28 44.54 -39.37 46.96
N LEU A 29 43.87 -40.48 47.30
CA LEU A 29 42.44 -40.54 47.59
C LEU A 29 42.07 -40.03 49.00
N GLY A 30 43.05 -39.57 49.78
CA GLY A 30 42.85 -39.04 51.14
C GLY A 30 42.67 -40.12 52.22
N LEU A 31 42.99 -41.38 51.90
CA LEU A 31 42.92 -42.51 52.82
C LEU A 31 44.30 -42.77 53.46
N PRO A 32 44.38 -43.18 54.74
CA PRO A 32 45.65 -43.51 55.37
C PRO A 32 46.34 -44.75 54.77
N PRO A 33 47.68 -44.83 54.81
CA PRO A 33 48.43 -45.94 54.25
C PRO A 33 48.02 -47.29 54.84
N VAL A 34 48.12 -48.34 54.02
CA VAL A 34 47.70 -49.71 54.32
C VAL A 34 48.78 -50.49 55.09
N TRP A 35 50.05 -50.11 54.93
CA TRP A 35 51.18 -50.59 55.71
C TRP A 35 52.09 -49.43 56.14
N SER A 36 52.82 -49.63 57.22
CA SER A 36 53.91 -48.79 57.70
C SER A 36 54.97 -49.69 58.30
N GLU A 37 56.24 -49.48 57.96
CA GLU A 37 57.36 -50.20 58.57
C GLU A 37 57.58 -49.65 59.98
N LEU A 38 57.10 -50.37 61.00
CA LEU A 38 57.53 -50.16 62.38
C LEU A 38 58.25 -51.41 62.88
N ASP A 39 59.46 -51.21 63.41
CA ASP A 39 60.28 -52.18 64.16
C ASP A 39 60.72 -53.48 63.45
N GLY A 40 61.18 -53.38 62.20
CA GLY A 40 62.00 -54.43 61.57
C GLY A 40 61.31 -55.79 61.33
N SER A 41 60.00 -55.87 61.54
CA SER A 41 59.16 -57.04 61.31
C SER A 41 58.01 -56.66 60.37
N SER A 42 58.15 -56.99 59.10
CA SER A 42 57.25 -56.64 57.99
C SER A 42 55.92 -57.43 58.02
N VAL A 43 55.10 -57.28 59.06
CA VAL A 43 53.81 -57.97 59.15
C VAL A 43 52.71 -57.07 58.60
N LEU A 44 52.17 -57.46 57.44
CA LEU A 44 51.00 -56.85 56.83
C LEU A 44 49.82 -56.93 57.81
N ASN A 45 49.28 -55.78 58.24
CA ASN A 45 48.09 -55.75 59.06
C ASN A 45 46.86 -56.03 58.20
N VAL A 46 46.43 -57.29 58.16
CA VAL A 46 45.27 -57.76 57.37
C VAL A 46 44.00 -56.96 57.71
N VAL A 47 43.82 -56.55 58.97
CA VAL A 47 42.67 -55.73 59.37
C VAL A 47 42.73 -54.33 58.76
N ALA A 48 43.92 -53.71 58.73
CA ALA A 48 44.12 -52.42 58.06
C ALA A 48 43.87 -52.51 56.55
N VAL A 49 44.35 -53.59 55.91
CA VAL A 49 44.09 -53.87 54.48
C VAL A 49 42.60 -54.02 54.20
N LEU A 50 41.90 -54.87 54.96
CA LEU A 50 40.47 -55.11 54.75
C LEU A 50 39.63 -53.85 54.97
N ASN A 51 39.94 -53.05 55.99
CA ASN A 51 39.27 -51.77 56.22
C ASN A 51 39.53 -50.79 55.09
N ARG A 52 40.75 -50.72 54.55
CA ARG A 52 41.07 -49.83 53.42
C ARG A 52 40.42 -50.29 52.12
N MET A 53 40.35 -51.60 51.88
CA MET A 53 39.57 -52.14 50.77
C MET A 53 38.09 -51.79 50.91
N TYR A 54 37.53 -51.88 52.11
CA TYR A 54 36.16 -51.45 52.38
C TYR A 54 35.96 -49.94 52.14
N ASP A 55 36.87 -49.10 52.63
CA ASP A 55 36.84 -47.65 52.39
C ASP A 55 36.90 -47.31 50.91
N LEU A 56 37.75 -47.99 50.12
CA LEU A 56 37.85 -47.82 48.67
C LEU A 56 36.55 -48.23 47.96
N ILE A 57 35.91 -49.33 48.38
CA ILE A 57 34.62 -49.76 47.83
C ILE A 57 33.53 -48.72 48.15
N GLN A 58 33.51 -48.20 49.39
CA GLN A 58 32.54 -47.16 49.77
C GLN A 58 32.78 -45.85 49.00
N LEU A 59 34.03 -45.45 48.84
CA LEU A 59 34.42 -44.29 48.05
C LEU A 59 34.02 -44.46 46.59
N HIS A 60 34.24 -45.64 46.01
CA HIS A 60 33.82 -45.97 44.65
C HIS A 60 32.29 -45.87 44.49
N HIS A 61 31.51 -46.50 45.39
CA HIS A 61 30.04 -46.39 45.36
C HIS A 61 29.53 -44.97 45.57
N LYS A 62 30.22 -44.16 46.39
CA LYS A 62 29.89 -42.74 46.56
C LYS A 62 30.19 -41.95 45.28
N SER A 63 31.37 -42.14 44.70
CA SER A 63 31.77 -41.49 43.45
C SER A 63 30.81 -41.83 42.31
N LEU A 64 30.42 -43.11 42.18
CA LEU A 64 29.49 -43.54 41.14
C LEU A 64 28.14 -42.83 41.28
N ARG A 65 27.57 -42.80 42.50
CA ARG A 65 26.33 -42.06 42.78
C ARG A 65 26.46 -40.56 42.50
N THR A 66 27.61 -39.96 42.80
CA THR A 66 27.85 -38.54 42.48
C THR A 66 27.87 -38.29 40.98
N VAL A 67 28.52 -39.16 40.21
CA VAL A 67 28.55 -39.07 38.74
C VAL A 67 27.15 -39.25 38.15
N GLU A 68 26.41 -40.28 38.58
CA GLU A 68 25.01 -40.51 38.13
C GLU A 68 24.11 -39.30 38.43
N ASN A 69 24.22 -38.72 39.64
CA ASN A 69 23.46 -37.51 39.99
C ASN A 69 23.84 -36.32 39.09
N MET A 70 25.13 -36.14 38.80
CA MET A 70 25.60 -35.08 37.90
C MET A 70 25.10 -35.27 36.46
N GLU A 71 25.06 -36.51 35.96
CA GLU A 71 24.52 -36.82 34.63
C GLU A 71 23.03 -36.50 34.55
N VAL A 72 22.25 -36.83 35.58
CA VAL A 72 20.83 -36.49 35.67
C VAL A 72 20.62 -34.97 35.68
N GLU A 73 21.39 -34.24 36.49
CA GLU A 73 21.30 -32.77 36.52
C GLU A 73 21.74 -32.14 35.19
N GLN A 74 22.75 -32.70 34.52
CA GLN A 74 23.16 -32.26 33.19
C GLN A 74 22.03 -32.43 32.17
N LEU A 75 21.32 -33.56 32.17
CA LEU A 75 20.18 -33.80 31.29
C LEU A 75 19.04 -32.79 31.55
N LYS A 76 18.74 -32.49 32.81
CA LYS A 76 17.75 -31.47 33.17
C LYS A 76 18.15 -30.08 32.69
N LEU A 77 19.40 -29.69 32.91
CA LEU A 77 19.93 -28.40 32.46
C LEU A 77 19.91 -28.26 30.93
N ASN A 78 20.27 -29.32 30.20
CA ASN A 78 20.19 -29.34 28.74
C ASN A 78 18.76 -29.14 28.25
N SER A 79 17.79 -29.85 28.84
CA SER A 79 16.37 -29.67 28.52
C SER A 79 15.89 -28.24 28.78
N ASN A 80 16.28 -27.65 29.92
CA ASN A 80 15.96 -26.25 30.23
C ASN A 80 16.58 -25.28 29.22
N VAL A 81 17.83 -25.51 28.82
CA VAL A 81 18.50 -24.68 27.80
C VAL A 81 17.77 -24.76 26.47
N ASP A 82 17.32 -25.94 26.05
CA ASP A 82 16.59 -26.10 24.79
C ASP A 82 15.21 -25.45 24.83
N PHE A 83 14.50 -25.57 25.97
CA PHE A 83 13.26 -24.83 26.20
C PHE A 83 13.47 -23.29 26.15
N LEU A 84 14.53 -22.79 26.79
CA LEU A 84 14.87 -21.36 26.76
C LEU A 84 15.25 -20.88 25.36
N LYS A 85 15.95 -21.70 24.56
CA LYS A 85 16.23 -21.38 23.16
C LYS A 85 14.94 -21.27 22.36
N LEU A 86 14.04 -22.26 22.46
CA LEU A 86 12.77 -22.27 21.73
C LEU A 86 11.87 -21.08 22.09
N THR A 87 11.78 -20.76 23.38
CA THR A 87 11.01 -19.59 23.82
C THR A 87 11.65 -18.28 23.34
N THR A 88 12.98 -18.20 23.34
CA THR A 88 13.71 -17.05 22.83
C THR A 88 13.50 -16.85 21.33
N THR A 89 13.54 -17.91 20.52
CA THR A 89 13.29 -17.82 19.07
C THR A 89 11.86 -17.37 18.79
N ARG A 90 10.87 -17.97 19.46
CA ARG A 90 9.46 -17.58 19.34
C ARG A 90 9.24 -16.10 19.70
N LEU A 91 9.84 -15.62 20.79
CA LEU A 91 9.71 -14.22 21.19
C LEU A 91 10.37 -13.26 20.19
N LYS A 92 11.49 -13.65 19.58
CA LYS A 92 12.13 -12.87 18.51
C LYS A 92 11.25 -12.78 17.28
N GLU A 93 10.64 -13.88 16.85
CA GLU A 93 9.70 -13.89 15.72
C GLU A 93 8.49 -12.99 15.97
N GLN A 94 7.89 -13.08 17.16
CA GLN A 94 6.78 -12.20 17.56
C GLN A 94 7.19 -10.72 17.57
N LEU A 95 8.39 -10.41 18.06
CA LEU A 95 8.93 -9.06 18.03
C LEU A 95 9.09 -8.55 16.59
N ASP A 96 9.59 -9.39 15.68
CA ASP A 96 9.82 -9.01 14.29
C ASP A 96 8.51 -8.89 13.50
N VAL A 97 7.48 -9.69 13.83
CA VAL A 97 6.10 -9.49 13.34
C VAL A 97 5.58 -8.13 13.81
N SER A 98 5.63 -7.87 15.12
CA SER A 98 5.14 -6.61 15.71
C SER A 98 5.85 -5.38 15.14
N LYS A 99 7.17 -5.45 14.92
CA LYS A 99 7.93 -4.38 14.25
C LYS A 99 7.45 -4.14 12.83
N ARG A 100 7.24 -5.20 12.04
CA ARG A 100 6.71 -5.10 10.67
C ARG A 100 5.32 -4.47 10.66
N GLU A 101 4.43 -4.90 11.55
CA GLU A 101 3.10 -4.32 11.70
C GLU A 101 3.15 -2.83 12.06
N SER A 102 4.00 -2.46 13.03
CA SER A 102 4.22 -1.07 13.44
C SER A 102 4.68 -0.20 12.27
N THR A 103 5.66 -0.66 11.48
CA THR A 103 6.09 0.08 10.27
C THR A 103 4.97 0.22 9.24
N GLY A 104 4.13 -0.81 9.07
CA GLY A 104 2.96 -0.75 8.20
C GLY A 104 1.89 0.23 8.70
N LEU A 105 1.70 0.37 10.01
CA LEU A 105 0.79 1.35 10.60
C LEU A 105 1.32 2.78 10.41
N LEU A 106 2.61 3.02 10.62
CA LEU A 106 3.23 4.34 10.43
C LEU A 106 3.11 4.83 8.97
N GLU A 107 3.29 3.96 7.97
CA GLU A 107 3.12 4.36 6.58
C GLU A 107 1.65 4.63 6.23
N ARG A 108 0.69 3.88 6.79
CA ARG A 108 -0.74 4.21 6.64
C ARG A 108 -1.09 5.54 7.29
N GLU A 109 -0.57 5.81 8.48
CA GLU A 109 -0.75 7.10 9.17
C GLU A 109 -0.23 8.25 8.31
N ARG A 110 0.99 8.11 7.76
CA ARG A 110 1.57 9.09 6.83
C ARG A 110 0.67 9.34 5.61
N GLN A 111 0.12 8.28 4.99
CA GLN A 111 -0.78 8.42 3.85
C GLN A 111 -2.08 9.14 4.21
N LEU A 112 -2.66 8.83 5.38
CA LEU A 112 -3.85 9.51 5.89
C LEU A 112 -3.55 10.99 6.17
N LEU A 113 -2.40 11.32 6.77
CA LEU A 113 -1.99 12.71 7.00
C LEU A 113 -1.87 13.50 5.69
N LEU A 114 -1.31 12.90 4.64
CA LEU A 114 -1.24 13.52 3.31
C LEU A 114 -2.64 13.75 2.73
N LYS A 115 -3.54 12.76 2.87
CA LYS A 115 -4.93 12.88 2.41
C LYS A 115 -5.68 13.98 3.15
N VAL A 116 -5.51 14.09 4.47
CA VAL A 116 -6.08 15.15 5.29
C VAL A 116 -5.59 16.52 4.83
N LYS A 117 -4.28 16.69 4.61
CA LYS A 117 -3.71 17.95 4.09
C LYS A 117 -4.30 18.32 2.73
N SER A 118 -4.42 17.35 1.82
CA SER A 118 -5.04 17.58 0.51
C SER A 118 -6.51 18.01 0.63
N LEU A 119 -7.28 17.36 1.50
CA LEU A 119 -8.69 17.69 1.73
C LEU A 119 -8.85 19.06 2.40
N GLN A 120 -7.96 19.43 3.33
CA GLN A 120 -7.92 20.75 3.93
C GLN A 120 -7.67 21.84 2.89
N ASN A 121 -6.76 21.61 1.94
CA ASN A 121 -6.50 22.55 0.85
C ASN A 121 -7.70 22.68 -0.09
N CYS A 122 -8.34 21.56 -0.44
CA CYS A 122 -9.57 21.56 -1.23
C CYS A 122 -10.68 22.36 -0.54
N LEU A 123 -10.93 22.09 0.75
CA LEU A 123 -11.91 22.81 1.55
C LEU A 123 -11.63 24.31 1.61
N LYS A 124 -10.35 24.71 1.72
CA LYS A 124 -9.96 26.11 1.70
C LYS A 124 -10.32 26.76 0.36
N ASN A 125 -9.98 26.12 -0.75
CA ASN A 125 -10.28 26.62 -2.09
C ASN A 125 -11.80 26.76 -2.30
N GLU A 126 -12.57 25.74 -1.92
CA GLU A 126 -14.05 25.79 -2.04
C GLU A 126 -14.64 26.93 -1.20
N LYS A 127 -14.13 27.18 0.01
CA LYS A 127 -14.54 28.32 0.83
C LYS A 127 -14.25 29.67 0.14
N GLU A 128 -13.07 29.79 -0.48
CA GLU A 128 -12.70 31.00 -1.23
C GLU A 128 -13.60 31.20 -2.46
N GLU A 129 -13.92 30.13 -3.20
CA GLU A 129 -14.84 30.19 -4.34
C GLU A 129 -16.27 30.56 -3.92
N VAL A 130 -16.78 29.96 -2.84
CA VAL A 130 -18.08 30.33 -2.28
C VAL A 130 -18.10 31.82 -1.89
N GLN A 131 -17.05 32.32 -1.25
CA GLN A 131 -16.96 33.73 -0.89
C GLN A 131 -16.94 34.64 -2.13
N LYS A 132 -16.20 34.28 -3.18
CA LYS A 132 -16.19 35.01 -4.46
C LYS A 132 -17.58 35.05 -5.08
N LEU A 133 -18.26 33.92 -5.15
CA LEU A 133 -19.62 33.83 -5.71
C LEU A 133 -20.63 34.63 -4.90
N GLN A 134 -20.55 34.59 -3.56
CA GLN A 134 -21.37 35.43 -2.69
C GLN A 134 -21.18 36.91 -2.99
N ASN A 135 -19.93 37.37 -3.16
CA ASN A 135 -19.63 38.76 -3.51
C ASN A 135 -20.22 39.14 -4.89
N ILE A 136 -20.13 38.25 -5.88
CA ILE A 136 -20.73 38.47 -7.21
C ILE A 136 -22.26 38.57 -7.12
N ILE A 137 -22.90 37.68 -6.35
CA ILE A 137 -24.37 37.70 -6.14
C ILE A 137 -24.79 39.00 -5.46
N ALA A 138 -24.09 39.42 -4.40
CA ALA A 138 -24.39 40.67 -3.69
C ALA A 138 -24.22 41.89 -4.61
N SER A 139 -23.14 41.92 -5.41
CA SER A 139 -22.91 42.97 -6.42
C SER A 139 -24.03 43.01 -7.46
N ARG A 140 -24.43 41.86 -8.02
CA ARG A 140 -25.54 41.76 -8.98
C ARG A 140 -26.87 42.21 -8.38
N ALA A 141 -27.17 41.83 -7.14
CA ALA A 141 -28.38 42.26 -6.46
C ALA A 141 -28.42 43.79 -6.28
N SER A 142 -27.29 44.40 -5.92
CA SER A 142 -27.16 45.87 -5.84
C SER A 142 -27.38 46.54 -7.20
N GLN A 143 -26.75 46.01 -8.26
CA GLN A 143 -26.90 46.53 -9.62
C GLN A 143 -28.35 46.43 -10.12
N TYR A 144 -28.99 45.28 -9.94
CA TYR A 144 -30.38 45.07 -10.32
C TYR A 144 -31.32 46.04 -9.59
N ASN A 145 -31.11 46.25 -8.28
CA ASN A 145 -31.88 47.22 -7.50
C ASN A 145 -31.72 48.65 -8.03
N HIS A 146 -30.49 49.05 -8.40
CA HIS A 146 -30.24 50.35 -8.99
C HIS A 146 -30.95 50.53 -10.34
N ASP A 147 -30.85 49.53 -11.22
CA ASP A 147 -31.46 49.56 -12.55
C ASP A 147 -32.99 49.52 -12.48
N MET A 148 -33.55 48.73 -11.55
CA MET A 148 -34.99 48.71 -11.28
C MET A 148 -35.48 50.09 -10.85
N LYS A 149 -34.83 50.73 -9.85
CA LYS A 149 -35.17 52.09 -9.41
C LYS A 149 -35.04 53.13 -10.53
N ARG A 150 -34.11 52.94 -11.47
CA ARG A 150 -33.98 53.81 -12.65
C ARG A 150 -35.17 53.61 -13.60
N LYS A 151 -35.52 52.36 -13.90
CA LYS A 151 -36.67 52.01 -14.74
C LYS A 151 -37.99 52.50 -14.15
N GLU A 152 -38.18 52.34 -12.84
CA GLU A 152 -39.36 52.87 -12.12
C GLU A 152 -39.47 54.40 -12.28
N ARG A 153 -38.35 55.13 -12.14
CA ARG A 153 -38.33 56.59 -12.36
C ARG A 153 -38.66 56.96 -13.80
N GLU A 154 -38.14 56.24 -14.79
CA GLU A 154 -38.45 56.46 -16.21
C GLU A 154 -39.93 56.15 -16.52
N PHE A 155 -40.47 55.08 -15.95
CA PHE A 155 -41.87 54.72 -16.08
C PHE A 155 -42.80 55.76 -15.47
N ASN A 156 -42.47 56.26 -14.27
CA ASN A 156 -43.24 57.31 -13.61
C ASN A 156 -43.26 58.60 -14.46
N LYS A 157 -42.11 59.02 -15.00
CA LYS A 157 -42.03 60.16 -15.93
C LYS A 157 -42.89 59.95 -17.19
N LEU A 158 -42.89 58.75 -17.75
CA LEU A 158 -43.71 58.44 -18.93
C LEU A 158 -45.21 58.45 -18.58
N LYS A 159 -45.57 57.90 -17.43
CA LYS A 159 -46.94 57.91 -16.89
C LYS A 159 -47.44 59.34 -16.67
N GLU A 160 -46.62 60.20 -16.08
CA GLU A 160 -46.92 61.63 -15.90
C GLU A 160 -47.14 62.34 -17.24
N ARG A 161 -46.26 62.13 -18.23
CA ARG A 161 -46.43 62.69 -19.59
C ARG A 161 -47.70 62.21 -20.27
N LEU A 162 -48.02 60.91 -20.14
CA LEU A 162 -49.25 60.36 -20.69
C LEU A 162 -50.48 60.99 -20.04
N ASN A 163 -50.49 61.11 -18.72
CA ASN A 163 -51.57 61.75 -17.98
C ASN A 163 -51.73 63.22 -18.40
N GLN A 164 -50.62 63.95 -18.57
CA GLN A 164 -50.64 65.32 -19.08
C GLN A 164 -51.25 65.39 -20.49
N LEU A 165 -50.83 64.52 -21.42
CA LEU A 165 -51.40 64.46 -22.77
C LEU A 165 -52.89 64.11 -22.78
N LEU A 166 -53.34 63.24 -21.87
CA LEU A 166 -54.75 62.91 -21.72
C LEU A 166 -55.56 64.08 -21.16
N ALA A 167 -55.01 64.84 -20.20
CA ALA A 167 -55.61 66.06 -19.69
C ALA A 167 -55.69 67.15 -20.77
N ASP A 168 -54.59 67.43 -21.47
CA ASP A 168 -54.52 68.40 -22.58
C ASP A 168 -55.52 68.06 -23.71
N LYS A 169 -55.70 66.78 -24.03
CA LYS A 169 -56.69 66.33 -25.04
C LYS A 169 -58.14 66.56 -24.60
N LYS A 170 -58.42 66.60 -23.30
CA LYS A 170 -59.75 66.92 -22.78
C LYS A 170 -60.06 68.42 -22.90
N GLU A 171 -59.03 69.27 -22.85
CA GLU A 171 -59.15 70.72 -23.04
C GLU A 171 -59.21 71.11 -24.53
N ARG A 172 -58.51 70.39 -25.43
CA ARG A 172 -58.57 70.62 -26.88
C ARG A 172 -59.75 69.89 -27.53
N LYS A 173 -60.90 70.55 -27.61
CA LYS A 173 -62.00 70.13 -28.50
C LYS A 173 -61.51 70.06 -29.96
N GLN A 174 -61.59 68.85 -30.54
CA GLN A 174 -61.71 68.52 -31.96
C GLN A 174 -61.06 69.50 -32.97
N ALA A 175 -59.77 69.32 -33.25
CA ALA A 175 -59.17 69.70 -34.53
C ALA A 175 -58.08 68.68 -34.88
N ILE A 176 -58.18 68.10 -36.06
CA ILE A 176 -57.18 67.19 -36.63
C ILE A 176 -56.15 68.05 -37.36
N ASP A 177 -54.98 68.25 -36.76
CA ASP A 177 -53.80 68.75 -37.48
C ASP A 177 -52.90 67.56 -37.84
N VAL A 178 -52.90 67.19 -39.12
CA VAL A 178 -51.93 66.24 -39.69
C VAL A 178 -50.90 67.03 -40.47
N LEU A 179 -49.70 67.25 -39.91
CA LEU A 179 -48.55 67.70 -40.71
C LEU A 179 -47.23 67.28 -40.04
N ASN A 180 -46.73 66.09 -40.41
CA ASN A 180 -45.38 65.91 -40.96
C ASN A 180 -45.22 64.48 -41.52
N ASN A 181 -45.10 64.32 -42.83
CA ASN A 181 -44.76 63.04 -43.45
C ASN A 181 -43.27 62.80 -43.26
N ILE A 182 -42.87 61.93 -42.34
CA ILE A 182 -41.48 61.49 -42.19
C ILE A 182 -41.17 60.52 -43.34
N GLY A 183 -40.85 61.06 -44.52
CA GLY A 183 -40.25 60.31 -45.62
C GLY A 183 -38.75 60.17 -45.39
N ARG A 184 -38.25 58.94 -45.25
CA ARG A 184 -36.80 58.67 -45.25
C ARG A 184 -36.21 58.99 -46.64
N ALA A 185 -34.97 59.50 -46.67
CA ALA A 185 -34.26 59.87 -47.90
C ALA A 185 -34.01 58.71 -48.89
N ASP A 186 -34.15 57.44 -48.47
CA ASP A 186 -34.00 56.25 -49.33
C ASP A 186 -35.31 55.83 -50.05
N GLY A 187 -36.42 56.56 -49.89
CA GLY A 187 -37.70 56.24 -50.56
C GLY A 187 -38.35 54.90 -50.17
N LYS A 188 -37.68 54.08 -49.36
CA LYS A 188 -38.20 52.80 -48.87
C LYS A 188 -39.04 53.00 -47.62
N ARG A 189 -40.28 52.51 -47.71
CA ARG A 189 -41.21 52.41 -46.57
C ARG A 189 -40.60 51.44 -45.55
N SER A 190 -40.59 51.80 -44.27
CA SER A 190 -40.29 50.82 -43.21
C SER A 190 -41.26 49.66 -43.39
N LEU A 191 -40.72 48.46 -43.66
CA LEU A 191 -41.52 47.23 -43.62
C LEU A 191 -41.94 47.05 -42.17
N TRP A 192 -43.22 47.32 -41.90
CA TRP A 192 -43.84 46.95 -40.66
C TRP A 192 -43.66 45.45 -40.48
N LYS A 193 -43.41 44.99 -39.24
CA LYS A 193 -43.43 43.56 -38.94
C LYS A 193 -44.81 43.05 -39.35
N THR A 194 -44.84 42.24 -40.40
CA THR A 194 -46.05 41.57 -40.86
C THR A 194 -45.98 40.13 -40.37
N GLU A 195 -47.14 39.52 -40.15
CA GLU A 195 -47.27 38.11 -39.76
C GLU A 195 -46.44 37.18 -40.68
N LYS A 196 -46.35 37.52 -41.99
CA LYS A 196 -45.52 36.80 -42.96
C LYS A 196 -44.01 36.92 -42.71
N THR A 197 -43.53 38.06 -42.21
CA THR A 197 -42.11 38.25 -41.86
C THR A 197 -41.76 37.61 -40.52
N GLU A 198 -42.66 37.66 -39.53
CA GLU A 198 -42.46 36.97 -38.24
C GLU A 198 -42.51 35.45 -38.40
N ALA A 199 -43.47 34.91 -39.16
CA ALA A 199 -43.54 33.47 -39.47
C ALA A 199 -42.30 32.95 -40.22
N LYS A 200 -41.67 33.77 -41.07
CA LYS A 200 -40.41 33.41 -41.73
C LYS A 200 -39.24 33.37 -40.73
N HIS A 201 -39.12 34.36 -39.87
CA HIS A 201 -38.07 34.39 -38.84
C HIS A 201 -38.25 33.29 -37.79
N GLU A 202 -39.48 32.99 -37.38
CA GLU A 202 -39.81 31.86 -36.52
C GLU A 202 -39.46 30.53 -37.21
N GLY A 203 -39.80 30.37 -38.49
CA GLY A 203 -39.42 29.19 -39.28
C GLY A 203 -37.90 28.99 -39.39
N GLU A 204 -37.13 30.07 -39.60
CA GLU A 204 -35.66 30.04 -39.60
C GLU A 204 -35.09 29.69 -38.22
N MET A 205 -35.70 30.20 -37.15
CA MET A 205 -35.33 29.90 -35.77
C MET A 205 -35.58 28.41 -35.44
N TYR A 206 -36.77 27.89 -35.76
CA TYR A 206 -37.09 26.46 -35.56
C TYR A 206 -36.17 25.56 -36.38
N LYS A 207 -35.85 25.94 -37.63
CA LYS A 207 -34.91 25.22 -38.47
C LYS A 207 -33.51 25.17 -37.86
N THR A 208 -33.03 26.29 -37.31
CA THR A 208 -31.73 26.36 -36.64
C THR A 208 -31.70 25.47 -35.40
N LEU A 209 -32.73 25.54 -34.56
CA LEU A 209 -32.84 24.72 -33.37
C LEU A 209 -32.86 23.21 -33.70
N LEU A 210 -33.64 22.81 -34.71
CA LEU A 210 -33.69 21.42 -35.17
C LEU A 210 -32.32 20.94 -35.68
N ASN A 211 -31.63 21.76 -36.47
CA ASN A 211 -30.28 21.42 -36.95
C ASN A 211 -29.28 21.22 -35.80
N ASP A 212 -29.36 22.04 -34.74
CA ASP A 212 -28.50 21.91 -33.56
C ASP A 212 -28.78 20.61 -32.79
N TYR A 213 -30.07 20.25 -32.63
CA TYR A 213 -30.46 18.97 -32.04
C TYR A 213 -29.98 17.78 -32.88
N ASP A 214 -30.15 17.83 -34.21
CA ASP A 214 -29.66 16.79 -35.12
C ASP A 214 -28.14 16.66 -35.07
N SER A 215 -27.41 17.78 -34.96
CA SER A 215 -25.95 17.76 -34.82
C SER A 215 -25.53 17.11 -33.51
N ARG A 216 -26.17 17.49 -32.40
CA ARG A 216 -25.88 16.91 -31.09
C ARG A 216 -26.25 15.44 -31.00
N GLN A 217 -27.33 15.02 -31.65
CA GLN A 217 -27.70 13.61 -31.76
C GLN A 217 -26.64 12.82 -32.55
N ARG A 218 -26.13 13.37 -33.65
CA ARG A 218 -25.02 12.75 -34.41
C ARG A 218 -23.76 12.61 -33.58
N GLU A 219 -23.36 13.66 -32.85
CA GLU A 219 -22.20 13.64 -31.95
C GLU A 219 -22.36 12.58 -30.85
N LEU A 220 -23.51 12.52 -30.19
CA LEU A 220 -23.79 11.51 -29.17
C LEU A 220 -23.72 10.08 -29.71
N VAL A 221 -24.21 9.84 -30.93
CA VAL A 221 -24.12 8.52 -31.58
C VAL A 221 -22.67 8.14 -31.87
N LEU A 222 -21.84 9.09 -32.33
CA LEU A 222 -20.41 8.87 -32.56
C LEU A 222 -19.67 8.56 -31.25
N GLU A 223 -19.88 9.37 -30.22
CA GLU A 223 -19.29 9.15 -28.89
C GLU A 223 -19.70 7.78 -28.33
N ASN A 224 -20.98 7.40 -28.45
CA ASN A 224 -21.46 6.09 -28.00
C ASN A 224 -20.78 4.94 -28.77
N ALA A 225 -20.51 5.11 -30.06
CA ALA A 225 -19.77 4.14 -30.86
C ALA A 225 -18.30 4.04 -30.42
N GLU A 226 -17.65 5.15 -30.07
CA GLU A 226 -16.29 5.19 -29.52
C GLU A 226 -16.21 4.55 -28.14
N LEU A 227 -17.13 4.88 -27.24
CA LEU A 227 -17.25 4.27 -25.92
C LEU A 227 -17.42 2.75 -26.02
N LYS A 228 -18.26 2.28 -26.96
CA LYS A 228 -18.40 0.85 -27.24
C LYS A 228 -17.08 0.25 -27.70
N LYS A 229 -16.33 0.90 -28.60
CA LYS A 229 -15.00 0.40 -29.03
C LYS A 229 -14.03 0.28 -27.86
N VAL A 230 -13.94 1.30 -27.01
CA VAL A 230 -13.08 1.30 -25.81
C VAL A 230 -13.49 0.17 -24.86
N LEU A 231 -14.78 0.00 -24.60
CA LEU A 231 -15.30 -1.09 -23.76
C LEU A 231 -14.92 -2.47 -24.31
N HIS A 232 -15.05 -2.68 -25.63
CA HIS A 232 -14.65 -3.95 -26.27
C HIS A 232 -13.14 -4.17 -26.18
N GLN A 233 -12.34 -3.12 -26.32
CA GLN A 233 -10.88 -3.18 -26.18
C GLN A 233 -10.48 -3.53 -24.74
N MET A 234 -11.06 -2.86 -23.75
CA MET A 234 -10.84 -3.18 -22.33
C MET A 234 -11.22 -4.62 -22.00
N LYS A 235 -12.37 -5.10 -22.51
CA LYS A 235 -12.79 -6.49 -22.36
C LYS A 235 -11.76 -7.46 -22.98
N LYS A 236 -11.24 -7.15 -24.17
CA LYS A 236 -10.23 -7.97 -24.85
C LYS A 236 -8.93 -8.03 -24.05
N GLU A 237 -8.47 -6.90 -23.53
CA GLU A 237 -7.26 -6.81 -22.70
C GLU A 237 -7.43 -7.56 -21.38
N MET A 238 -8.56 -7.37 -20.69
CA MET A 238 -8.88 -8.09 -19.46
C MET A 238 -8.91 -9.61 -19.68
N MET A 239 -9.54 -10.07 -20.76
CA MET A 239 -9.54 -11.48 -21.15
C MET A 239 -8.14 -11.99 -21.49
N SER A 240 -7.29 -11.18 -22.12
CA SER A 240 -5.90 -11.53 -22.41
C SER A 240 -5.08 -11.71 -21.12
N VAL A 241 -5.24 -10.81 -20.15
CA VAL A 241 -4.59 -10.91 -18.83
C VAL A 241 -5.06 -12.16 -18.09
N LEU A 242 -6.37 -12.42 -18.07
CA LEU A 242 -6.93 -13.62 -17.43
C LEU A 242 -6.49 -14.93 -18.09
N ARG A 243 -6.43 -14.98 -19.44
CA ARG A 243 -5.91 -16.14 -20.18
C ARG A 243 -4.42 -16.37 -19.93
N SER A 244 -3.63 -15.30 -19.91
CA SER A 244 -2.19 -15.36 -19.61
C SER A 244 -1.93 -15.88 -18.20
N ARG A 245 -2.77 -15.47 -17.22
CA ARG A 245 -2.73 -16.01 -15.86
C ARG A 245 -3.10 -17.49 -15.79
N LYS A 246 -4.10 -17.93 -16.56
CA LYS A 246 -4.50 -19.35 -16.63
C LYS A 246 -3.44 -20.24 -17.29
N LEU A 247 -2.69 -19.72 -18.26
CA LEU A 247 -1.55 -20.40 -18.89
C LEU A 247 -0.34 -20.46 -17.97
N ALA A 248 -0.02 -19.38 -17.24
CA ALA A 248 1.04 -19.38 -16.23
C ALA A 248 0.78 -20.43 -15.12
N LEU A 249 -0.47 -20.56 -14.68
CA LEU A 249 -0.88 -21.57 -13.68
C LEU A 249 -0.89 -23.01 -14.22
N ARG A 250 -0.94 -23.21 -15.55
CA ARG A 250 -0.91 -24.53 -16.18
C ARG A 250 0.50 -24.97 -16.59
N GLY A 251 1.42 -24.02 -16.79
CA GLY A 251 2.84 -24.29 -17.06
C GLY A 251 3.60 -24.80 -15.84
N GLU A 252 3.12 -24.51 -14.63
CA GLU A 252 3.76 -24.93 -13.37
C GLU A 252 3.35 -26.35 -12.92
N LYS A 253 2.35 -26.98 -13.57
CA LYS A 253 1.87 -28.34 -13.26
C LYS A 253 2.36 -29.41 -14.25
N ALA A 254 3.29 -29.12 -15.15
CA ALA A 254 3.71 -30.04 -16.20
C ALA A 254 5.04 -30.79 -15.96
N ASP A 255 5.74 -30.53 -14.84
CA ASP A 255 7.05 -31.17 -14.54
C ASP A 255 7.04 -32.19 -13.39
N LEU A 256 5.87 -32.63 -12.90
CA LEU A 256 5.78 -33.76 -11.97
C LEU A 256 4.77 -34.79 -12.47
N SER A 257 5.27 -35.70 -13.31
CA SER A 257 4.61 -36.93 -13.69
C SER A 257 4.69 -37.95 -12.56
N GLY A 258 3.55 -38.59 -12.25
CA GLY A 258 3.55 -40.00 -11.85
C GLY A 258 2.85 -40.36 -10.53
N THR A 259 1.79 -41.16 -10.67
CA THR A 259 1.36 -42.24 -9.76
C THR A 259 0.35 -41.91 -8.65
N GLN A 260 -0.89 -42.32 -8.96
CA GLN A 260 -1.98 -42.90 -8.17
C GLN A 260 -1.93 -42.98 -6.62
N ALA A 261 -3.13 -42.68 -6.10
CA ALA A 261 -3.90 -43.40 -5.07
C ALA A 261 -3.67 -43.07 -3.58
N ALA A 262 -4.76 -42.55 -3.01
CA ALA A 262 -5.28 -42.82 -1.67
C ALA A 262 -4.39 -42.52 -0.46
N SER A 263 -4.65 -41.35 0.15
CA SER A 263 -4.85 -41.24 1.60
C SER A 263 -5.51 -39.89 1.89
N GLU A 264 -6.72 -39.94 2.45
CA GLU A 264 -7.27 -38.85 3.25
C GLU A 264 -6.41 -38.71 4.52
N GLU A 265 -6.40 -37.50 5.08
CA GLU A 265 -5.74 -37.04 6.32
C GLU A 265 -4.47 -36.18 6.13
N ASP A 266 -4.47 -35.05 6.86
CA ASP A 266 -3.47 -33.96 6.97
C ASP A 266 -3.46 -32.83 5.92
N GLU A 267 -4.47 -31.95 6.01
CA GLU A 267 -4.51 -30.61 5.37
C GLU A 267 -4.23 -29.45 6.34
N GLU A 268 -3.17 -29.49 7.15
CA GLU A 268 -2.67 -28.28 7.81
C GLU A 268 -1.14 -28.39 7.88
N GLU A 269 -0.41 -27.69 6.98
CA GLU A 269 1.03 -27.30 7.07
C GLU A 269 1.64 -26.96 5.68
N VAL A 270 0.98 -27.31 4.55
CA VAL A 270 1.50 -27.00 3.18
C VAL A 270 1.07 -25.61 2.67
N PHE A 271 0.25 -24.86 3.43
CA PHE A 271 -0.38 -23.64 2.95
C PHE A 271 0.51 -22.37 3.03
N ASP A 272 1.57 -22.37 3.85
CA ASP A 272 2.37 -21.16 4.08
C ASP A 272 3.47 -20.93 3.02
N SER A 273 4.09 -21.99 2.51
CA SER A 273 5.11 -21.88 1.44
C SER A 273 4.53 -21.39 0.11
N ASN A 274 3.28 -21.74 -0.19
CA ASN A 274 2.59 -21.26 -1.39
C ASN A 274 2.16 -19.79 -1.29
N LYS A 275 1.92 -19.30 -0.08
CA LYS A 275 1.52 -17.92 0.18
C LYS A 275 2.70 -16.96 0.02
N GLU A 276 3.89 -17.34 0.53
CA GLU A 276 5.13 -16.58 0.32
C GLU A 276 5.55 -16.53 -1.15
N SER A 277 5.46 -17.65 -1.87
CA SER A 277 5.74 -17.70 -3.32
C SER A 277 4.79 -16.80 -4.12
N LEU A 278 3.50 -16.79 -3.78
CA LEU A 278 2.50 -15.95 -4.42
C LEU A 278 2.73 -14.45 -4.12
N GLU A 279 3.17 -14.14 -2.91
CA GLU A 279 3.47 -12.77 -2.47
C GLU A 279 4.73 -12.23 -3.16
N LEU A 280 5.79 -13.03 -3.26
CA LEU A 280 7.01 -12.73 -4.03
C LEU A 280 6.72 -12.49 -5.51
N THR A 281 5.83 -13.30 -6.10
CA THR A 281 5.40 -13.15 -7.50
C THR A 281 4.60 -11.87 -7.71
N CYS A 282 3.75 -11.50 -6.76
CA CYS A 282 2.97 -10.26 -6.79
C CYS A 282 3.86 -9.02 -6.65
N VAL A 283 4.87 -9.06 -5.78
CA VAL A 283 5.88 -8.00 -5.63
C VAL A 283 6.64 -7.80 -6.94
N HIS A 284 7.12 -8.87 -7.57
CA HIS A 284 7.81 -8.80 -8.86
C HIS A 284 6.93 -8.25 -9.98
N ALA A 285 5.66 -8.63 -10.04
CA ALA A 285 4.71 -8.11 -11.02
C ALA A 285 4.47 -6.59 -10.82
N ARG A 286 4.32 -6.17 -9.55
CA ARG A 286 4.14 -4.75 -9.19
C ARG A 286 5.36 -3.91 -9.54
N GLU A 287 6.56 -4.44 -9.32
CA GLU A 287 7.81 -3.77 -9.69
C GLU A 287 7.97 -3.63 -11.21
N LYS A 288 7.68 -4.69 -11.98
CA LYS A 288 7.69 -4.63 -13.45
C LYS A 288 6.71 -3.58 -13.99
N LEU A 289 5.50 -3.52 -13.44
CA LEU A 289 4.50 -2.51 -13.80
C LEU A 289 5.00 -1.09 -13.48
N THR A 290 5.54 -0.89 -12.28
CA THR A 290 6.06 0.42 -11.84
C THR A 290 7.21 0.89 -12.73
N ASN A 291 8.12 -0.01 -13.10
CA ASN A 291 9.24 0.30 -13.98
C ASN A 291 8.77 0.61 -15.42
N SER A 292 7.76 -0.10 -15.92
CA SER A 292 7.13 0.21 -17.21
C SER A 292 6.50 1.61 -17.23
N ILE A 293 5.72 1.96 -16.19
CA ILE A 293 5.12 3.30 -16.06
C ILE A 293 6.19 4.38 -16.00
N ARG A 294 7.26 4.18 -15.21
CA ARG A 294 8.38 5.12 -15.14
C ARG A 294 9.09 5.29 -16.48
N LEU A 295 9.21 4.23 -17.27
CA LEU A 295 9.81 4.30 -18.59
C LEU A 295 8.92 5.06 -19.57
N GLN A 296 7.61 4.79 -19.58
CA GLN A 296 6.64 5.52 -20.39
C GLN A 296 6.59 7.00 -20.01
N TRP A 297 6.63 7.32 -18.72
CA TRP A 297 6.70 8.69 -18.23
C TRP A 297 7.96 9.42 -18.72
N ARG A 298 9.13 8.75 -18.68
CA ARG A 298 10.37 9.32 -19.23
C ARG A 298 10.28 9.57 -20.73
N ARG A 299 9.69 8.65 -21.49
CA ARG A 299 9.47 8.82 -22.94
C ARG A 299 8.54 9.99 -23.22
N LEU A 300 7.44 10.10 -22.50
CA LEU A 300 6.49 11.19 -22.63
C LEU A 300 7.12 12.54 -22.27
N LYS A 301 7.86 12.59 -21.14
CA LYS A 301 8.56 13.80 -20.69
C LYS A 301 9.55 14.29 -21.76
N SER A 302 10.39 13.41 -22.28
CA SER A 302 11.34 13.75 -23.35
C SER A 302 10.63 14.20 -24.63
N HIS A 303 9.48 13.58 -24.96
CA HIS A 303 8.68 14.00 -26.10
C HIS A 303 8.11 15.41 -25.93
N VAL A 304 7.60 15.74 -24.74
CA VAL A 304 7.09 17.07 -24.39
C VAL A 304 8.21 18.11 -24.42
N GLU A 305 9.37 17.82 -23.82
CA GLU A 305 10.55 18.71 -23.85
C GLU A 305 11.00 19.02 -25.29
N ARG A 306 10.92 18.02 -26.19
CA ARG A 306 11.22 18.21 -27.62
C ARG A 306 10.20 19.09 -28.33
N LEU A 307 8.90 18.91 -28.04
CA LEU A 307 7.85 19.75 -28.60
C LEU A 307 7.99 21.20 -28.11
N ASP A 308 8.28 21.39 -26.82
CA ASP A 308 8.49 22.71 -26.22
C ASP A 308 9.71 23.42 -26.84
N SER A 309 10.79 22.67 -27.08
CA SER A 309 11.97 23.18 -27.80
C SER A 309 11.64 23.59 -29.25
N GLN A 310 10.79 22.82 -29.96
CA GLN A 310 10.34 23.16 -31.31
C GLN A 310 9.42 24.39 -31.35
N VAL A 311 8.53 24.53 -30.37
CA VAL A 311 7.68 25.72 -30.21
C VAL A 311 8.55 26.96 -29.93
N SER A 312 9.55 26.83 -29.07
CA SER A 312 10.50 27.91 -28.76
C SER A 312 11.29 28.35 -30.01
N LEU A 313 11.81 27.40 -30.80
CA LEU A 313 12.53 27.68 -32.06
C LEU A 313 11.64 28.37 -33.11
N THR A 314 10.37 27.97 -33.21
CA THR A 314 9.42 28.57 -34.17
C THR A 314 8.92 29.95 -33.74
N GLN A 315 8.91 30.25 -32.44
CA GLN A 315 8.67 31.61 -31.93
C GLN A 315 9.86 32.54 -32.17
N MET A 316 11.10 32.06 -32.00
CA MET A 316 12.32 32.83 -32.26
C MET A 316 12.54 33.12 -33.76
N SER A 317 12.19 32.18 -34.64
CA SER A 317 12.27 32.43 -36.10
C SER A 317 11.26 33.47 -36.57
N LYS A 318 10.04 33.48 -36.02
CA LYS A 318 9.01 34.49 -36.33
C LYS A 318 9.34 35.90 -35.84
N SER A 319 10.12 36.03 -34.76
CA SER A 319 10.54 37.33 -34.22
C SER A 319 11.78 37.91 -34.91
N THR A 320 12.49 37.12 -35.73
CA THR A 320 13.65 37.59 -36.52
C THR A 320 13.27 38.01 -37.94
N THR A 321 12.07 37.66 -38.42
CA THR A 321 11.54 38.03 -39.74
C THR A 321 10.44 39.11 -39.69
N GLY A 322 10.35 39.86 -38.59
CA GLY A 322 9.38 40.94 -38.38
C GLY A 322 10.01 42.32 -38.51
#